data_AF-A0A3L7SVT6-F1
#
_entry.id   AF-A0A3L7SVT6-F1
#
_cell.length_a   1.000
_cell.length_b   1.000
_cell.length_c   1.000
_cell.angle_alpha   90.00
_cell.angle_beta   90.00
_cell.angle_gamma   90.00
#
_symmetry.space_group_name_H-M   'P 1'
#
loop_
_entity.id
_entity.type
_entity.pdbx_description
1 polymer ?
#
loop_
_entity_poly.entity_id
_entity_poly.type
_entity_poly.pdbx_seq_one_letter_code
_entity_poly.pdbx_strand_id
1 'polypeptide(L)'
;MGGKTGLNPANQGSNQSVRHLIFILGDQLDRQSAVLEKFNSGEDLIFMAEVRGESTHVWSHKARTTLFLSAMRHFAQEMEGEGRRVDYIRLDTPGNTQSLVGELERAVMRHQPAKVIFLEPGEYRVRNEITSLLSKLRRPHEEVVDRHFLCSREEFARHAQGRKQLRMEYFYRPMREKH
;
A
#
# COMPACT_ATOMS: atom_id res chain seq x y z
N MET A 1 30.48 -43.77 0.27
CA MET A 1 30.76 -42.35 0.59
C MET A 1 31.25 -41.67 -0.67
N GLY A 2 30.58 -40.61 -1.11
CA GLY A 2 30.84 -39.93 -2.38
C GLY A 2 29.58 -39.25 -2.89
N GLY A 3 29.08 -38.27 -2.13
CA GLY A 3 27.88 -37.52 -2.46
C GLY A 3 28.11 -36.65 -3.69
N LYS A 4 27.34 -36.90 -4.74
CA LYS A 4 27.21 -36.01 -5.89
C LYS A 4 26.45 -34.75 -5.44
N THR A 5 27.15 -33.64 -5.30
CA THR A 5 26.57 -32.31 -5.15
C THR A 5 25.99 -31.88 -6.50
N GLY A 6 24.71 -32.22 -6.71
CA GLY A 6 23.93 -31.63 -7.77
C GLY A 6 23.78 -30.13 -7.52
N LEU A 7 24.39 -29.30 -8.38
CA LEU A 7 24.02 -27.90 -8.51
C LEU A 7 22.53 -27.86 -8.89
N ASN A 8 21.72 -27.33 -7.98
CA ASN A 8 20.34 -27.01 -8.25
C ASN A 8 20.33 -25.75 -9.15
N PRO A 9 19.80 -25.80 -10.39
CA PRO A 9 19.69 -24.60 -11.20
C PRO A 9 18.63 -23.71 -10.56
N ALA A 10 19.08 -22.62 -9.94
CA ALA A 10 18.19 -21.56 -9.50
C ALA A 10 17.42 -21.06 -10.72
N ASN A 11 16.14 -21.42 -10.72
CA ASN A 11 15.01 -20.88 -11.46
C ASN A 11 15.30 -19.52 -12.10
N GLN A 12 15.69 -19.52 -13.38
CA GLN A 12 15.65 -18.34 -14.24
C GLN A 12 14.18 -18.05 -14.57
N GLY A 13 13.46 -17.49 -13.60
CA GLY A 13 12.10 -17.01 -13.79
C GLY A 13 12.14 -15.75 -14.65
N SER A 14 11.54 -15.84 -15.83
CA SER A 14 11.16 -14.76 -16.74
C SER A 14 11.34 -13.34 -16.18
N ASN A 15 12.27 -12.59 -16.75
CA ASN A 15 12.47 -11.15 -16.54
C ASN A 15 11.28 -10.35 -17.11
N GLN A 16 10.09 -10.58 -16.58
CA GLN A 16 8.91 -9.83 -16.96
C GLN A 16 8.87 -8.60 -16.06
N SER A 17 9.29 -7.47 -16.64
CA SER A 17 9.21 -6.15 -16.02
C SER A 17 7.80 -5.95 -15.44
N VAL A 18 7.72 -5.59 -14.17
CA VAL A 18 6.44 -5.26 -13.53
C VAL A 18 5.90 -3.99 -14.17
N ARG A 19 4.68 -4.03 -14.70
CA ARG A 19 4.02 -2.84 -15.25
C ARG A 19 3.67 -1.89 -14.11
N HIS A 20 2.80 -2.31 -13.20
CA HIS A 20 2.46 -1.54 -12.00
C HIS A 20 2.78 -2.31 -10.71
N LEU A 21 3.46 -1.62 -9.79
CA LEU A 21 3.55 -2.05 -8.39
C LEU A 21 2.44 -1.36 -7.61
N ILE A 22 1.46 -2.13 -7.16
CA ILE A 22 0.33 -1.66 -6.38
C ILE A 22 0.69 -1.73 -4.91
N PHE A 23 0.94 -0.59 -4.29
CA PHE A 23 1.31 -0.52 -2.90
C PHE A 23 0.06 -0.39 -2.02
N ILE A 24 -0.18 -1.38 -1.16
CA ILE A 24 -1.34 -1.43 -0.26
C ILE A 24 -0.87 -1.30 1.19
N LEU A 25 -1.45 -0.33 1.91
CA LEU A 25 -1.17 -0.09 3.32
C LEU A 25 -2.03 -0.98 4.23
N GLY A 26 -1.60 -1.12 5.49
CA GLY A 26 -2.23 -2.02 6.45
C GLY A 26 -3.66 -1.65 6.87
N ASP A 27 -4.11 -0.42 6.59
CA ASP A 27 -5.45 0.09 6.82
C ASP A 27 -6.34 0.08 5.56
N GLN A 28 -5.81 -0.35 4.41
CA GLN A 28 -6.47 -0.30 3.09
C GLN A 28 -6.86 -1.71 2.58
N LEU A 29 -7.16 -2.63 3.50
CA LEU A 29 -7.38 -4.06 3.21
C LEU A 29 -8.78 -4.34 2.62
N ASP A 30 -9.05 -3.75 1.46
CA ASP A 30 -10.29 -3.90 0.71
C ASP A 30 -10.01 -4.50 -0.68
N ARG A 31 -10.71 -5.60 -0.98
CA ARG A 31 -10.59 -6.36 -2.22
C ARG A 31 -11.22 -5.62 -3.41
N GLN A 32 -12.16 -4.72 -3.12
CA GLN A 32 -12.86 -3.87 -4.09
C GLN A 32 -12.25 -2.46 -4.17
N SER A 33 -11.07 -2.27 -3.57
CA SER A 33 -10.40 -0.98 -3.52
C SER A 33 -10.18 -0.41 -4.93
N ALA A 34 -10.36 0.91 -5.06
CA ALA A 34 -10.17 1.63 -6.32
C ALA A 34 -8.78 1.42 -6.94
N VAL A 35 -7.75 1.16 -6.12
CA VAL A 35 -6.38 0.90 -6.57
C VAL A 35 -6.24 -0.43 -7.34
N LEU A 36 -7.22 -1.33 -7.20
CA LEU A 36 -7.24 -2.66 -7.81
C LEU A 36 -8.16 -2.77 -9.04
N GLU A 37 -8.95 -1.75 -9.38
CA GLU A 37 -9.94 -1.81 -10.47
C GLU A 37 -9.33 -2.14 -11.85
N LYS A 38 -8.10 -1.68 -12.11
CA LYS A 38 -7.39 -1.87 -13.39
C LYS A 38 -6.22 -2.86 -13.28
N PHE A 39 -6.23 -3.68 -12.24
CA PHE A 39 -5.16 -4.65 -11.97
C PHE A 39 -5.08 -5.72 -13.06
N ASN A 40 -3.87 -5.97 -13.57
CA ASN A 40 -3.58 -7.05 -14.50
C ASN A 40 -2.67 -8.09 -13.83
N SER A 41 -3.20 -9.27 -13.49
CA SER A 41 -2.44 -10.32 -12.80
C SER A 41 -1.21 -10.83 -13.56
N GLY A 42 -1.14 -10.66 -14.88
CA GLY A 42 0.03 -11.05 -15.69
C GLY A 42 1.18 -10.03 -15.65
N GLU A 43 0.90 -8.76 -15.32
CA GLU A 43 1.85 -7.66 -15.49
C GLU A 43 2.08 -6.87 -14.20
N ASP A 44 1.11 -6.85 -13.30
CA ASP A 44 1.12 -6.06 -12.09
C ASP A 44 1.50 -6.91 -10.86
N LEU A 45 1.92 -6.23 -9.81
CA LEU A 45 2.35 -6.84 -8.56
C LEU A 45 1.76 -6.05 -7.39
N ILE A 46 1.07 -6.73 -6.48
CA ILE A 46 0.70 -6.15 -5.19
C ILE A 46 1.92 -6.19 -4.29
N PHE A 47 2.20 -5.10 -3.58
CA PHE A 47 3.26 -5.00 -2.60
C PHE A 47 2.70 -4.59 -1.24
N MET A 48 3.12 -5.30 -0.19
CA MET A 48 2.75 -5.04 1.21
C MET A 48 3.95 -5.32 2.11
N ALA A 49 4.07 -4.56 3.21
CA ALA A 49 5.14 -4.76 4.18
C ALA A 49 4.67 -4.52 5.61
N GLU A 50 5.01 -5.44 6.51
CA GLU A 50 4.90 -5.26 7.95
C GLU A 50 6.15 -4.53 8.46
N VAL A 51 5.97 -3.39 9.14
CA VAL A 51 7.10 -2.58 9.65
C VAL A 51 6.83 -2.09 11.07
N ARG A 52 7.89 -1.98 11.89
CA ARG A 52 7.78 -1.44 13.26
C ARG A 52 7.53 0.06 13.29
N GLY A 53 8.06 0.82 12.33
CA GLY A 53 8.01 2.30 12.32
C GLY A 53 6.63 2.86 12.69
N GLU A 54 5.58 2.37 12.02
CA GLU A 54 4.20 2.77 12.26
C GLU A 54 3.72 2.55 13.70
N SER A 55 4.14 1.46 14.35
CA SER A 55 3.78 1.15 15.75
C SER A 55 4.65 1.87 16.79
N THR A 56 5.70 2.59 16.37
CA THR A 56 6.60 3.34 17.25
C THR A 56 6.31 4.83 17.30
N HIS A 57 5.62 5.38 16.28
CA HIS A 57 5.25 6.80 16.24
C HIS A 57 4.14 7.14 17.24
N VAL A 58 3.20 6.23 17.42
CA VAL A 58 2.18 6.31 18.46
C VAL A 58 2.16 4.97 19.16
N TRP A 59 2.17 4.99 20.50
CA TRP A 59 2.03 3.77 21.27
C TRP A 59 0.75 3.04 20.83
N SER A 60 0.93 1.83 20.30
CA SER A 60 -0.17 0.97 19.88
C SER A 60 -0.35 -0.17 20.87
N HIS A 61 -1.60 -0.43 21.24
CA HIS A 61 -1.92 -1.57 22.07
C HIS A 61 -1.59 -2.88 21.33
N LYS A 62 -0.99 -3.87 22.03
CA LYS A 62 -0.55 -5.14 21.42
C LYS A 62 -1.65 -5.83 20.62
N ALA A 63 -2.89 -5.83 21.11
CA ALA A 63 -4.03 -6.42 20.40
C ALA A 63 -4.32 -5.73 19.06
N ARG A 64 -4.16 -4.39 18.99
CA ARG A 64 -4.30 -3.65 17.73
C ARG A 64 -3.22 -4.09 16.76
N THR A 65 -1.95 -4.11 17.17
CA THR A 65 -0.86 -4.59 16.30
C THR A 65 -1.10 -6.00 15.80
N THR A 66 -1.51 -6.93 16.67
CA THR A 66 -1.85 -8.31 16.27
C THR A 66 -2.97 -8.35 15.24
N LEU A 67 -4.06 -7.59 15.45
CA LEU A 67 -5.18 -7.51 14.53
C LEU A 67 -4.73 -7.03 13.14
N PHE A 68 -3.98 -5.93 13.09
CA PHE A 68 -3.49 -5.36 11.83
C PHE A 68 -2.59 -6.35 11.08
N LEU A 69 -1.59 -6.93 11.75
CA LEU A 69 -0.69 -7.88 11.10
C LEU A 69 -1.42 -9.14 10.63
N SER A 70 -2.36 -9.66 11.44
CA SER A 70 -3.18 -10.82 11.04
C SER A 70 -4.04 -10.49 9.83
N ALA A 71 -4.73 -9.35 9.84
CA ALA A 71 -5.58 -8.94 8.72
C ALA A 71 -4.76 -8.77 7.43
N MET A 72 -3.59 -8.13 7.51
CA MET A 72 -2.71 -7.95 6.34
C MET A 72 -2.26 -9.29 5.75
N ARG A 73 -1.87 -10.26 6.60
CA ARG A 73 -1.43 -11.59 6.15
C ARG A 73 -2.55 -12.36 5.46
N HIS A 74 -3.74 -12.35 6.05
CA HIS A 74 -4.91 -13.00 5.47
C HIS A 74 -5.33 -12.33 4.15
N PHE A 75 -5.32 -11.00 4.10
CA PHE A 75 -5.60 -10.25 2.88
C PHE A 75 -4.62 -10.61 1.74
N ALA A 76 -3.32 -10.67 2.04
CA ALA A 76 -2.31 -11.08 1.06
C ALA A 76 -2.58 -12.50 0.52
N GLN A 77 -2.88 -13.45 1.40
CA GLN A 77 -3.23 -14.82 1.02
C GLN A 77 -4.50 -14.89 0.18
N GLU A 78 -5.52 -14.08 0.50
CA GLU A 78 -6.74 -14.00 -0.30
C GLU A 78 -6.45 -13.46 -1.71
N MET A 79 -5.61 -12.42 -1.84
CA MET A 79 -5.19 -11.89 -3.14
C MET A 79 -4.41 -12.92 -3.96
N GLU A 80 -3.50 -13.67 -3.33
CA GLU A 80 -2.80 -14.78 -3.99
C GLU A 80 -3.77 -15.88 -4.43
N GLY A 81 -4.76 -16.21 -3.61
CA GLY A 81 -5.82 -17.18 -3.93
C GLY A 81 -6.70 -16.78 -5.10
N GLU A 82 -6.84 -15.48 -5.38
CA GLU A 82 -7.49 -14.93 -6.58
C GLU A 82 -6.58 -14.96 -7.83
N GLY A 83 -5.36 -15.48 -7.73
CA GLY A 83 -4.39 -15.51 -8.82
C GLY A 83 -3.67 -14.17 -9.04
N ARG A 84 -3.69 -13.27 -8.05
CA ARG A 84 -2.90 -12.03 -8.10
C ARG A 84 -1.49 -12.30 -7.60
N ARG A 85 -0.51 -11.64 -8.22
CA ARG A 85 0.88 -11.67 -7.73
C ARG A 85 0.99 -10.75 -6.52
N VAL A 86 1.56 -11.27 -5.43
CA VAL A 86 1.79 -10.52 -4.19
C VAL A 86 3.24 -10.66 -3.75
N ASP A 87 3.86 -9.54 -3.40
CA ASP A 87 5.14 -9.47 -2.68
C ASP A 87 4.87 -8.95 -1.27
N TYR A 88 4.91 -9.87 -0.31
CA TYR A 88 4.58 -9.60 1.08
C TYR A 88 5.81 -9.75 1.99
N ILE A 89 6.23 -8.65 2.61
CA ILE A 89 7.37 -8.64 3.54
C ILE A 89 6.87 -8.71 4.98
N ARG A 90 7.17 -9.81 5.68
CA ARG A 90 6.83 -9.98 7.10
C ARG A 90 7.77 -9.21 8.02
N LEU A 91 7.29 -8.90 9.22
CA LEU A 91 7.99 -8.09 10.24
C LEU A 91 9.34 -8.70 10.66
N ASP A 92 9.38 -10.03 10.67
CA ASP A 92 10.51 -10.87 11.06
C ASP A 92 11.38 -11.31 9.87
N THR A 93 11.08 -10.85 8.66
CA THR A 93 11.88 -11.17 7.46
C THR A 93 13.31 -10.65 7.65
N PRO A 94 14.35 -11.50 7.47
CA PRO A 94 15.73 -11.07 7.53
C PRO A 94 16.00 -9.91 6.56
N GLY A 95 16.57 -8.82 7.07
CA GLY A 95 16.88 -7.63 6.27
C GLY A 95 15.69 -6.70 5.99
N ASN A 96 14.53 -6.91 6.64
CA ASN A 96 13.46 -5.91 6.72
C ASN A 96 14.00 -4.64 7.41
N THR A 97 13.89 -3.51 6.72
CA THR A 97 14.37 -2.18 7.13
C THR A 97 13.57 -1.57 8.28
N GLN A 98 12.43 -2.17 8.63
CA GLN A 98 11.49 -1.70 9.66
C GLN A 98 10.90 -0.31 9.35
N SER A 99 11.00 0.14 8.10
CA SER A 99 10.50 1.40 7.59
C SER A 99 9.64 1.16 6.36
N LEU A 100 8.47 1.79 6.31
CA LEU A 100 7.54 1.65 5.19
C LEU A 100 8.19 2.09 3.87
N VAL A 101 8.84 3.26 3.87
CA VAL A 101 9.59 3.75 2.71
C VAL A 101 10.85 2.94 2.43
N GLY A 102 11.51 2.38 3.44
CA GLY A 102 12.66 1.51 3.25
C GLY A 102 12.30 0.21 2.50
N GLU A 103 11.17 -0.42 2.85
CA GLU A 103 10.69 -1.60 2.14
C GLU A 103 10.13 -1.25 0.75
N LEU A 104 9.46 -0.11 0.59
CA LEU A 104 9.03 0.37 -0.72
C LEU A 104 10.23 0.63 -1.65
N GLU A 105 11.30 1.26 -1.16
CA GLU A 105 12.54 1.48 -1.92
C GLU A 105 13.13 0.15 -2.39
N ARG A 106 13.25 -0.83 -1.48
CA ARG A 106 13.73 -2.18 -1.80
C ARG A 106 12.85 -2.85 -2.85
N ALA A 107 11.53 -2.75 -2.74
CA ALA A 107 10.60 -3.35 -3.71
C ALA A 107 10.72 -2.70 -5.10
N VAL A 108 10.80 -1.36 -5.16
CA VAL A 108 11.00 -0.63 -6.42
C VAL A 108 12.34 -1.01 -7.08
N MET A 109 13.40 -1.17 -6.30
CA MET A 109 14.71 -1.58 -6.82
C MET A 109 14.72 -3.05 -7.30
N ARG A 110 14.05 -3.96 -6.58
CA ARG A 110 13.95 -5.37 -6.96
C ARG A 110 13.14 -5.58 -8.23
N HIS A 111 11.97 -4.96 -8.32
CA HIS A 111 10.99 -5.25 -9.37
C HIS A 111 11.03 -4.27 -10.54
N GLN A 112 11.68 -3.12 -10.36
CA GLN A 112 11.80 -2.06 -11.36
C GLN A 112 10.47 -1.73 -12.08
N PRO A 113 9.39 -1.47 -11.33
CA PRO A 113 8.06 -1.34 -11.92
C PRO A 113 7.98 -0.11 -12.82
N ALA A 114 7.25 -0.14 -13.94
CA ALA A 114 7.08 1.05 -14.77
C ALA A 114 6.40 2.20 -14.00
N LYS A 115 5.44 1.88 -13.12
CA LYS A 115 4.74 2.83 -12.23
C LYS A 115 4.46 2.23 -10.85
N VAL A 116 4.42 3.07 -9.82
CA VAL A 116 3.88 2.71 -8.51
C VAL A 116 2.49 3.32 -8.33
N ILE A 117 1.49 2.54 -7.96
CA ILE A 117 0.13 3.02 -7.73
C ILE A 117 -0.24 2.74 -6.28
N PHE A 118 -0.80 3.71 -5.59
CA PHE A 118 -1.24 3.55 -4.19
C PHE A 118 -2.52 4.32 -3.95
N LEU A 119 -3.33 3.85 -3.01
CA LEU A 119 -4.52 4.57 -2.56
C LEU A 119 -4.10 5.72 -1.62
N GLU A 120 -4.84 6.82 -1.60
CA GLU A 120 -4.61 7.96 -0.70
C GLU A 120 -4.34 7.49 0.74
N PRO A 121 -3.14 7.76 1.30
CA PRO A 121 -2.86 7.38 2.68
C PRO A 121 -3.69 8.21 3.67
N GLY A 122 -4.14 7.55 4.75
CA GLY A 122 -4.88 8.20 5.82
C GLY A 122 -4.05 9.18 6.67
N GLU A 123 -2.72 9.05 6.65
CA GLU A 123 -1.79 9.96 7.33
C GLU A 123 -1.01 10.85 6.35
N TYR A 124 -0.98 12.16 6.65
CA TYR A 124 -0.23 13.14 5.86
C TYR A 124 1.28 12.84 5.82
N ARG A 125 1.86 12.39 6.94
CA ARG A 125 3.27 12.01 7.04
C ARG A 125 3.59 10.87 6.08
N VAL A 126 2.82 9.77 6.14
CA VAL A 126 2.99 8.59 5.27
C VAL A 126 2.92 8.97 3.80
N ARG A 127 1.92 9.78 3.42
CA ARG A 127 1.79 10.30 2.05
C ARG A 127 3.04 11.05 1.59
N ASN A 128 3.56 11.95 2.42
CA ASN A 128 4.74 12.74 2.08
C ASN A 128 6.00 11.86 1.97
N GLU A 129 6.17 10.90 2.86
CA GLU A 129 7.30 9.97 2.85
C GLU A 129 7.30 9.14 1.55
N ILE A 130 6.14 8.58 1.16
CA ILE A 130 5.99 7.80 -0.09
C ILE A 130 6.28 8.67 -1.32
N THR A 131 5.61 9.82 -1.43
CA THR A 131 5.77 10.71 -2.61
C THR A 131 7.18 11.28 -2.73
N SER A 132 7.82 11.63 -1.61
CA SER A 132 9.21 12.10 -1.58
C SER A 132 10.17 11.00 -2.03
N LEU A 133 9.99 9.76 -1.55
CA LEU A 133 10.80 8.62 -1.97
C LEU A 133 10.66 8.38 -3.49
N LEU A 134 9.43 8.26 -3.99
CA LEU A 134 9.19 7.94 -5.40
C LEU A 134 9.72 9.05 -6.31
N SER A 135 9.64 10.31 -5.88
CA SER A 135 10.25 11.44 -6.57
C SER A 135 11.78 11.36 -6.58
N LYS A 136 12.41 11.05 -5.44
CA LYS A 136 13.86 10.83 -5.33
C LYS A 136 14.35 9.70 -6.24
N LEU A 137 13.60 8.61 -6.32
CA LEU A 137 13.88 7.46 -7.19
C LEU A 137 13.54 7.73 -8.66
N ARG A 138 12.95 8.89 -8.99
CA ARG A 138 12.42 9.22 -10.33
C ARG A 138 11.47 8.14 -10.86
N ARG A 139 10.70 7.53 -9.97
CA ARG A 139 9.73 6.49 -10.30
C ARG A 139 8.36 7.13 -10.54
N PRO A 140 7.76 7.00 -11.74
CA PRO A 140 6.40 7.44 -11.99
C PRO A 140 5.44 6.83 -10.96
N HIS A 141 4.51 7.64 -10.46
CA HIS A 141 3.53 7.17 -9.49
C HIS A 141 2.16 7.80 -9.68
N GLU A 142 1.15 7.17 -9.09
CA GLU A 142 -0.24 7.60 -9.08
C GLU A 142 -0.83 7.37 -7.69
N GLU A 143 -1.39 8.44 -7.12
CA GLU A 143 -2.20 8.40 -5.91
C GLU A 143 -3.67 8.33 -6.33
N VAL A 144 -4.35 7.25 -5.95
CA VAL A 144 -5.75 6.97 -6.28
C VAL A 144 -6.64 7.41 -5.12
N VAL A 145 -7.69 8.17 -5.43
CA VAL A 145 -8.68 8.66 -4.44
C VAL A 145 -9.32 7.51 -3.67
N ASP A 146 -9.42 7.65 -2.36
CA ASP A 146 -10.08 6.67 -1.50
C ASP A 146 -11.61 6.85 -1.52
N ARG A 147 -12.31 5.83 -2.05
CA ARG A 147 -13.78 5.83 -2.17
C ARG A 147 -14.51 5.36 -0.91
N HIS A 148 -13.79 5.03 0.16
CA HIS A 148 -14.40 4.78 1.48
C HIS A 148 -14.98 6.06 2.11
N PHE A 149 -14.53 7.24 1.64
CA PHE A 149 -15.05 8.52 2.08
C PHE A 149 -16.15 9.02 1.14
N LEU A 150 -17.29 9.44 1.70
CA LEU A 150 -18.40 10.03 0.93
C LEU A 150 -18.03 11.39 0.31
N CYS A 151 -17.05 12.07 0.90
CA CYS A 151 -16.60 13.39 0.50
C CYS A 151 -15.11 13.34 0.18
N SER A 152 -14.75 13.68 -1.05
CA SER A 152 -13.35 13.84 -1.46
C SER A 152 -12.69 15.02 -0.74
N ARG A 153 -11.34 15.05 -0.73
CA ARG A 153 -10.57 16.17 -0.18
C ARG A 153 -10.89 17.48 -0.89
N GLU A 154 -11.11 17.45 -2.20
CA GLU A 154 -11.48 18.61 -3.02
C GLU A 154 -12.89 19.11 -2.70
N GLU A 155 -13.85 18.21 -2.48
CA GLU A 155 -15.20 18.58 -2.04
C GLU A 155 -15.17 19.19 -0.65
N PHE A 156 -14.40 18.63 0.28
CA PHE A 156 -14.26 19.19 1.61
C PHE A 156 -13.56 20.56 1.58
N ALA A 157 -12.53 20.72 0.76
CA ALA A 157 -11.85 22.01 0.58
C ALA A 157 -12.81 23.08 0.05
N ARG A 158 -13.65 22.74 -0.94
CA ARG A 158 -14.71 23.63 -1.44
C ARG A 158 -15.76 23.93 -0.37
N HIS A 159 -16.15 22.95 0.43
CA HIS A 159 -17.04 23.17 1.56
C HIS A 159 -16.45 24.19 2.56
N ALA A 160 -15.17 24.06 2.88
CA ALA A 160 -14.50 24.92 3.86
C ALA A 160 -14.20 26.34 3.34
N GLN A 161 -14.02 26.50 2.03
CA GLN A 161 -13.61 27.76 1.41
C GLN A 161 -14.54 28.93 1.78
N GLY A 162 -13.95 30.04 2.24
CA GLY A 162 -14.68 31.26 2.58
C GLY A 162 -15.47 31.22 3.89
N ARG A 163 -15.50 30.08 4.59
CA ARG A 163 -16.20 29.96 5.89
C ARG A 163 -15.31 30.42 7.03
N LYS A 164 -15.83 31.31 7.88
CA LYS A 164 -15.14 31.76 9.11
C LYS A 164 -15.11 30.69 10.22
N GLN A 165 -16.05 29.75 10.20
CA GLN A 165 -16.15 28.64 11.14
C GLN A 165 -16.61 27.38 10.42
N LEU A 166 -16.02 26.24 10.77
CA LEU A 166 -16.46 24.92 10.32
C LEU A 166 -17.31 24.30 11.42
N ARG A 167 -18.54 23.91 11.09
CA ARG A 167 -19.44 23.20 12.01
C ARG A 167 -19.92 21.93 11.34
N MET A 168 -19.89 20.81 12.08
CA MET A 168 -20.26 19.50 11.57
C MET A 168 -21.68 19.49 11.00
N GLU A 169 -22.63 20.19 11.63
CA GLU A 169 -24.00 20.31 11.14
C GLU A 169 -24.08 20.83 9.68
N TYR A 170 -23.33 21.88 9.35
CA TYR A 170 -23.37 22.47 8.01
C TYR A 170 -22.65 21.62 6.97
N PHE A 171 -21.72 20.78 7.40
CA PHE A 171 -21.11 19.76 6.55
C PHE A 171 -22.04 18.57 6.34
N TYR A 172 -22.72 18.13 7.40
CA TYR A 172 -23.54 16.92 7.41
C TYR A 172 -24.84 17.05 6.62
N ARG A 173 -25.52 18.20 6.70
CA ARG A 173 -26.77 18.44 5.94
C ARG A 173 -26.65 18.15 4.44
N PRO A 174 -25.71 18.75 3.68
CA PRO A 174 -25.56 18.47 2.25
C PRO A 174 -25.07 17.05 1.97
N MET A 175 -24.31 16.43 2.89
CA MET A 175 -23.87 15.04 2.72
C MET A 175 -25.06 14.06 2.72
N ARG A 176 -26.08 14.29 3.56
CA ARG A 176 -27.31 13.46 3.53
C ARG A 176 -28.21 13.69 2.32
N GLU A 177 -28.11 14.84 1.68
CA GLU A 177 -28.90 15.11 0.47
C GLU A 177 -28.27 14.42 -0.76
N LYS A 178 -26.95 14.25 -0.73
CA LYS A 178 -26.16 13.69 -1.83
C LYS A 178 -26.02 12.16 -1.77
N HIS A 179 -25.97 11.56 -0.58
CA HIS A 179 -25.71 10.14 -0.32
C HIS A 179 -26.77 9.54 0.61
#